data_AF-A0A2Z6NKB0-F1
#
_entry.id   AF-A0A2Z6NKB0-F1
#
_cell.length_a   1.000
_cell.length_b   1.000
_cell.length_c   1.000
_cell.angle_alpha   90.00
_cell.angle_beta   90.00
_cell.angle_gamma   90.00
#
_symmetry.space_group_name_H-M   'P 1'
#
loop_
_entity.id
_entity.type
_entity.pdbx_description
1 polymer ?
#
loop_
_entity_poly.entity_id
_entity_poly.type
_entity_poly.pdbx_seq_one_letter_code
_entity_poly.pdbx_strand_id
1 'polypeptide(L)'
;MALTPTTILTLSLLLLLPILSSAKVVEEEQFSEELLLKPLPDRKILTHFHFQTEAPISDHSFARHHSLFPKSIAQLVKKFHIKAMELSFTQGRWNYERWGGFDPISSQNAKPPGVELWAVFDVPSHQVDTCWKNLTHSLSGLFCASINVLESSSSYSAPKWASQSALGSLRYGTLPREAVCTENLTPWLKLLPCRDKAGLSALMDRPSIYRSFYHSQRLHLTTSTAPADGLDSGVILEQTLTVVFQPNIQRAGISYPDDIKIQPSWSLSSIFGRKISGRCVLAKSSNVYLQVEKGLVTQLENLEKNKVAYDSNDTGTEVLRRNLGFELSITPDRVHRELEKSSSILYEYSIKGYNDTEQFDLGLIWKHPIVWSSPHAPLYASRFLMGIGNERGSIAISLKSTDLTKGFIAANNVEEKYEKPHAVTDFVEKMSVSPSEDKVSPGMMELVLRFPCEMKSAVLNIEFDKGFLHIDEYPPDANQGFDIPSAIISFPDFHAALQFPNNSISISPILSKLQEKSPVLSYTEVLLVPLTTPDFSELQRRKDF
;
A
#
# COMPACT_ATOMS: atom_id res chain seq x y z
N MET A 1 -10.67 76.20 -60.93
CA MET A 1 -10.36 75.42 -62.15
C MET A 1 -10.02 74.03 -61.66
N ALA A 2 -10.78 73.00 -62.07
CA ALA A 2 -11.08 71.80 -61.25
C ALA A 2 -11.78 72.14 -59.91
N LEU A 3 -12.80 71.46 -59.37
CA LEU A 3 -13.42 70.12 -59.46
C LEU A 3 -13.17 69.23 -58.21
N THR A 4 -14.26 68.63 -57.73
CA THR A 4 -14.49 67.81 -56.52
C THR A 4 -14.71 66.33 -56.94
N PRO A 5 -15.25 65.35 -56.14
CA PRO A 5 -15.56 65.21 -54.70
C PRO A 5 -14.49 64.32 -53.99
N THR A 6 -14.63 63.48 -52.95
CA THR A 6 -15.67 62.65 -52.25
C THR A 6 -15.30 62.55 -50.73
N THR A 7 -16.11 62.23 -49.70
CA THR A 7 -17.28 61.36 -49.40
C THR A 7 -16.98 59.84 -49.32
N ILE A 8 -17.43 59.05 -48.34
CA ILE A 8 -18.25 59.26 -47.11
C ILE A 8 -18.07 58.03 -46.19
N LEU A 9 -18.17 58.18 -44.85
CA LEU A 9 -18.87 57.27 -43.90
C LEU A 9 -18.44 57.51 -42.44
N THR A 10 -19.32 58.15 -41.67
CA THR A 10 -19.49 57.87 -40.23
C THR A 10 -20.73 57.00 -40.04
N LEU A 11 -20.96 56.55 -38.79
CA LEU A 11 -22.20 55.92 -38.32
C LEU A 11 -22.42 54.42 -38.67
N SER A 12 -22.00 53.55 -37.75
CA SER A 12 -22.96 52.64 -37.12
C SER A 12 -22.54 52.31 -35.68
N LEU A 13 -23.40 52.67 -34.73
CA LEU A 13 -23.24 52.37 -33.30
C LEU A 13 -24.02 51.08 -33.01
N LEU A 14 -23.33 49.93 -32.94
CA LEU A 14 -23.96 48.66 -32.58
C LEU A 14 -23.13 47.84 -31.59
N LEU A 15 -23.83 47.29 -30.60
CA LEU A 15 -23.52 46.04 -29.91
C LEU A 15 -22.18 45.95 -29.15
N LEU A 16 -21.90 46.97 -28.33
CA LEU A 16 -21.14 46.79 -27.09
C LEU A 16 -22.00 46.07 -26.03
N LEU A 17 -22.38 44.82 -26.31
CA LEU A 17 -22.69 43.88 -25.22
C LEU A 17 -21.35 43.42 -24.61
N PRO A 18 -21.18 43.42 -23.28
CA PRO A 18 -20.19 42.56 -22.69
C PRO A 18 -20.63 41.13 -22.97
N ILE A 19 -19.88 40.42 -23.82
CA ILE A 19 -19.99 38.97 -23.86
C ILE A 19 -19.48 38.50 -22.50
N LEU A 20 -20.40 38.23 -21.57
CA LEU A 20 -20.16 37.34 -20.45
C LEU A 20 -19.88 35.96 -21.05
N SER A 21 -18.64 35.78 -21.50
CA SER A 21 -18.09 34.46 -21.77
C SER A 21 -18.16 33.77 -20.42
N SER A 22 -19.11 32.83 -20.30
CA SER A 22 -19.09 31.88 -19.20
C SER A 22 -17.79 31.11 -19.37
N ALA A 23 -16.77 31.55 -18.65
CA ALA A 23 -15.51 30.85 -18.54
C ALA A 23 -15.85 29.53 -17.85
N LYS A 24 -16.13 28.49 -18.66
CA LYS A 24 -16.09 27.11 -18.20
C LYS A 24 -14.80 27.00 -17.39
N VAL A 25 -14.95 26.68 -16.10
CA VAL A 25 -13.80 26.36 -15.26
C VAL A 25 -13.05 25.29 -16.02
N VAL A 26 -11.82 25.60 -16.44
CA VAL A 26 -10.94 24.58 -16.97
C VAL A 26 -10.64 23.70 -15.77
N GLU A 27 -11.08 22.45 -15.80
CA GLU A 27 -10.68 21.50 -14.77
C GLU A 27 -9.17 21.30 -14.89
N GLU A 28 -8.44 21.96 -14.02
CA GLU A 28 -6.98 21.89 -13.97
C GLU A 28 -6.56 20.56 -13.35
N GLU A 29 -5.48 19.98 -13.89
CA GLU A 29 -4.85 18.81 -13.30
C GLU A 29 -4.32 19.18 -11.91
N GLN A 30 -4.53 18.32 -10.92
CA GLN A 30 -4.14 18.60 -9.53
C GLN A 30 -3.12 17.57 -9.07
N PHE A 31 -2.06 18.05 -8.41
CA PHE A 31 -1.04 17.21 -7.78
C PHE A 31 -0.91 17.54 -6.30
N SER A 32 -0.71 16.51 -5.47
CA SER A 32 -0.51 16.65 -4.03
C SER A 32 0.55 15.65 -3.54
N GLU A 33 1.32 16.06 -2.53
CA GLU A 33 2.35 15.23 -1.91
C GLU A 33 2.18 15.17 -0.39
N GLU A 34 2.12 13.95 0.16
CA GLU A 34 1.95 13.73 1.59
C GLU A 34 2.90 12.62 2.09
N LEU A 35 3.40 12.76 3.32
CA LEU A 35 4.27 11.77 3.97
C LEU A 35 3.78 11.50 5.39
N LEU A 36 3.37 10.25 5.64
CA LEU A 36 3.04 9.75 6.96
C LEU A 36 4.23 9.07 7.61
N LEU A 37 4.48 9.41 8.87
CA LEU A 37 5.45 8.79 9.75
C LEU A 37 4.70 8.11 10.90
N LYS A 38 4.98 6.83 11.17
CA LYS A 38 4.36 6.05 12.27
C LYS A 38 5.45 5.25 12.98
N PRO A 39 5.80 5.56 14.25
CA PRO A 39 6.69 4.70 15.04
C PRO A 39 6.08 3.31 15.24
N LEU A 40 6.91 2.26 15.26
CA LEU A 40 6.49 0.87 15.38
C LEU A 40 7.00 0.23 16.69
N PRO A 41 6.25 -0.70 17.31
CA PRO A 41 6.64 -1.37 18.55
C PRO A 41 8.07 -1.94 18.54
N ASP A 42 8.48 -2.54 17.42
CA ASP A 42 9.74 -3.29 17.29
C ASP A 42 10.97 -2.42 16.97
N ARG A 43 10.94 -1.18 17.50
CA ARG A 43 12.01 -0.16 17.44
C ARG A 43 12.31 0.35 16.04
N LYS A 44 11.30 0.32 15.15
CA LYS A 44 11.34 0.78 13.76
C LYS A 44 10.42 1.98 13.52
N ILE A 45 10.48 2.53 12.33
CA ILE A 45 9.56 3.56 11.84
C ILE A 45 9.01 3.17 10.48
N LEU A 46 7.68 3.17 10.37
CA LEU A 46 6.96 3.13 9.10
C LEU A 46 6.96 4.54 8.52
N THR A 47 7.32 4.65 7.24
CA THR A 47 7.17 5.87 6.46
C THR A 47 6.36 5.54 5.22
N HIS A 48 5.21 6.20 5.04
CA HIS A 48 4.33 6.00 3.90
C HIS A 48 4.18 7.33 3.15
N PHE A 49 4.82 7.42 1.99
CA PHE A 49 4.63 8.53 1.06
C PHE A 49 3.37 8.26 0.24
N HIS A 50 2.54 9.29 0.06
CA HIS A 50 1.31 9.26 -0.72
C HIS A 50 1.31 10.47 -1.67
N PHE A 51 1.30 10.21 -2.97
CA PHE A 51 1.15 11.23 -4.00
C PHE A 51 -0.12 10.94 -4.79
N GLN A 52 -0.92 11.98 -5.04
CA GLN A 52 -2.15 11.86 -5.83
C GLN A 52 -2.13 12.87 -6.97
N THR A 53 -2.32 12.37 -8.20
CA THR A 53 -2.46 13.18 -9.41
C THR A 53 -3.83 12.95 -10.01
N GLU A 54 -4.61 14.01 -10.18
CA GLU A 54 -5.97 13.99 -10.74
C GLU A 54 -5.97 14.70 -12.10
N ALA A 55 -6.68 14.15 -13.09
CA ALA A 55 -6.83 14.76 -14.41
C ALA A 55 -8.18 14.43 -15.08
N PRO A 56 -8.82 15.38 -15.77
CA PRO A 56 -10.10 15.15 -16.45
C PRO A 56 -9.95 14.32 -17.74
N ILE A 57 -10.77 13.26 -17.82
CA ILE A 57 -11.05 12.50 -19.03
C ILE A 57 -12.10 13.29 -19.83
N SER A 58 -11.68 13.92 -20.92
CA SER A 58 -12.58 14.29 -22.00
C SER A 58 -12.01 13.79 -23.32
N ASP A 59 -12.86 13.50 -24.31
CA ASP A 59 -12.39 12.97 -25.60
C ASP A 59 -11.36 13.88 -26.29
N HIS A 60 -11.42 15.17 -25.99
CA HIS A 60 -10.49 16.19 -26.47
C HIS A 60 -9.27 16.45 -25.56
N SER A 61 -9.23 16.00 -24.30
CA SER A 61 -8.07 16.27 -23.41
C SER A 61 -6.81 15.52 -23.85
N PHE A 62 -6.93 14.28 -24.34
CA PHE A 62 -5.79 13.48 -24.82
C PHE A 62 -5.16 13.98 -26.14
N ALA A 63 -5.76 14.98 -26.80
CA ALA A 63 -5.15 15.72 -27.91
C ALA A 63 -4.36 16.97 -27.43
N ARG A 64 -4.51 17.34 -26.14
CA ARG A 64 -3.72 18.37 -25.46
C ARG A 64 -2.51 17.72 -24.78
N HIS A 65 -1.59 18.57 -24.32
CA HIS A 65 -0.50 18.14 -23.45
C HIS A 65 -0.97 18.19 -22.00
N HIS A 66 -0.98 17.05 -21.31
CA HIS A 66 -1.04 17.00 -19.86
C HIS A 66 0.14 17.79 -19.27
N SER A 67 -0.09 18.52 -18.17
CA SER A 67 0.90 19.39 -17.53
C SER A 67 1.51 18.75 -16.29
N LEU A 68 0.70 17.98 -15.55
CA LEU A 68 1.09 17.21 -14.37
C LEU A 68 0.89 15.71 -14.58
N PHE A 69 -0.18 15.30 -15.26
CA PHE A 69 -0.54 13.89 -15.39
C PHE A 69 0.44 13.13 -16.31
N PRO A 70 0.95 11.95 -15.92
CA PRO A 70 1.95 11.24 -16.73
C PRO A 70 1.39 10.75 -18.06
N LYS A 71 1.85 11.36 -19.16
CA LYS A 71 1.44 11.00 -20.53
C LYS A 71 1.58 9.49 -20.83
N SER A 72 2.60 8.82 -20.29
CA SER A 72 2.78 7.38 -20.41
C SER A 72 1.60 6.61 -19.82
N ILE A 73 1.18 6.93 -18.60
CA ILE A 73 0.03 6.31 -17.94
C ILE A 73 -1.27 6.67 -18.68
N ALA A 74 -1.48 7.94 -19.04
CA ALA A 74 -2.65 8.37 -19.82
C ALA A 74 -2.81 7.59 -21.13
N GLN A 75 -1.70 7.29 -21.82
CA GLN A 75 -1.69 6.46 -23.01
C GLN A 75 -2.02 4.99 -22.71
N LEU A 76 -1.61 4.42 -21.57
CA LEU A 76 -2.04 3.07 -21.15
C LEU A 76 -3.54 3.02 -20.88
N VAL A 77 -4.07 3.97 -20.09
CA VAL A 77 -5.51 4.03 -19.73
C VAL A 77 -6.37 4.02 -21.00
N LYS A 78 -6.07 4.93 -21.93
CA LYS A 78 -6.85 5.09 -23.17
C LYS A 78 -6.62 3.95 -24.18
N LYS A 79 -5.41 3.42 -24.31
CA LYS A 79 -5.11 2.36 -25.30
C LYS A 79 -5.70 1.00 -24.89
N PHE A 80 -5.77 0.73 -23.58
CA PHE A 80 -6.21 -0.57 -23.07
C PHE A 80 -7.56 -0.53 -22.35
N HIS A 81 -8.25 0.63 -22.35
CA HIS A 81 -9.56 0.81 -21.72
C HIS A 81 -9.53 0.36 -20.24
N ILE A 82 -8.54 0.86 -19.50
CA ILE A 82 -8.32 0.47 -18.10
C ILE A 82 -9.30 1.22 -17.21
N LYS A 83 -10.20 0.51 -16.54
CA LYS A 83 -11.14 1.09 -15.56
C LYS A 83 -10.50 1.27 -14.20
N ALA A 84 -9.74 0.27 -13.77
CA ALA A 84 -8.90 0.33 -12.58
C ALA A 84 -7.69 -0.59 -12.77
N MET A 85 -6.55 -0.24 -12.18
CA MET A 85 -5.34 -1.06 -12.20
C MET A 85 -4.49 -0.78 -10.98
N GLU A 86 -3.79 -1.79 -10.49
CA GLU A 86 -2.82 -1.66 -9.41
C GLU A 86 -1.59 -2.50 -9.74
N LEU A 87 -0.42 -1.87 -9.66
CA LEU A 87 0.88 -2.51 -9.80
C LEU A 87 1.68 -2.21 -8.53
N SER A 88 2.24 -3.24 -7.90
CA SER A 88 3.18 -3.08 -6.79
C SER A 88 4.47 -3.87 -7.00
N PHE A 89 5.56 -3.35 -6.46
CA PHE A 89 6.86 -4.01 -6.36
C PHE A 89 7.28 -3.97 -4.89
N THR A 90 7.48 -5.13 -4.27
CA THR A 90 7.73 -5.26 -2.83
C THR A 90 8.99 -6.06 -2.53
N GLN A 91 9.89 -5.49 -1.70
CA GLN A 91 11.00 -6.22 -1.08
C GLN A 91 10.76 -6.37 0.42
N GLY A 92 11.01 -7.56 0.94
CA GLY A 92 10.73 -7.93 2.33
C GLY A 92 9.27 -8.34 2.56
N ARG A 93 8.97 -8.83 3.77
CA ARG A 93 7.62 -9.29 4.16
C ARG A 93 7.02 -8.34 5.19
N TRP A 94 5.76 -7.98 5.03
CA TRP A 94 5.04 -7.24 6.08
C TRP A 94 4.86 -8.09 7.34
N ASN A 95 5.34 -7.58 8.49
CA ASN A 95 5.24 -8.27 9.76
C ASN A 95 3.92 -7.92 10.47
N TYR A 96 2.85 -8.64 10.14
CA TYR A 96 1.51 -8.45 10.74
C TYR A 96 1.49 -8.60 12.27
N GLU A 97 2.39 -9.39 12.87
CA GLU A 97 2.49 -9.56 14.33
C GLU A 97 3.03 -8.28 15.01
N ARG A 98 4.02 -7.62 14.40
CA ARG A 98 4.76 -6.51 15.03
C ARG A 98 4.37 -5.12 14.56
N TRP A 99 3.91 -5.00 13.32
CA TRP A 99 3.54 -3.72 12.69
C TRP A 99 2.02 -3.56 12.55
N GLY A 100 1.27 -4.60 12.91
CA GLY A 100 -0.18 -4.64 12.84
C GLY A 100 -0.71 -4.95 11.43
N GLY A 101 -2.04 -4.88 11.33
CA GLY A 101 -2.78 -5.01 10.07
C GLY A 101 -4.19 -4.43 10.12
N PHE A 102 -4.62 -3.85 11.25
CA PHE A 102 -5.92 -3.19 11.41
C PHE A 102 -5.72 -1.67 11.43
N ASP A 103 -5.13 -1.13 10.37
CA ASP A 103 -5.20 0.29 10.03
C ASP A 103 -5.33 0.46 8.50
N PRO A 104 -5.84 1.61 7.99
CA PRO A 104 -6.12 1.78 6.56
C PRO A 104 -4.87 1.70 5.68
N ILE A 105 -3.73 2.16 6.22
CA ILE A 105 -2.45 2.21 5.48
C ILE A 105 -1.92 0.79 5.27
N SER A 106 -1.81 0.00 6.34
CA SER A 106 -1.36 -1.40 6.28
C SER A 106 -2.34 -2.27 5.50
N SER A 107 -3.66 -2.12 5.69
CA SER A 107 -4.66 -2.90 4.95
C SER A 107 -4.57 -2.72 3.42
N GLN A 108 -4.26 -1.51 2.94
CA GLN A 108 -4.22 -1.23 1.50
C GLN A 108 -2.80 -1.28 0.89
N ASN A 109 -1.74 -1.11 1.69
CA ASN A 109 -0.36 -0.92 1.21
C ASN A 109 0.67 -1.91 1.79
N ALA A 110 0.27 -2.83 2.68
CA ALA A 110 1.02 -4.05 2.91
C ALA A 110 0.81 -4.98 1.71
N LYS A 111 1.90 -5.38 1.05
CA LYS A 111 1.88 -6.11 -0.22
C LYS A 111 2.79 -7.35 -0.18
N PRO A 112 2.55 -8.35 -1.05
CA PRO A 112 3.34 -9.57 -1.07
C PRO A 112 4.70 -9.31 -1.76
N PRO A 113 5.76 -10.06 -1.41
CA PRO A 113 7.07 -9.95 -2.06
C PRO A 113 7.01 -10.16 -3.58
N GLY A 114 7.91 -9.50 -4.31
CA GLY A 114 7.97 -9.55 -5.77
C GLY A 114 7.04 -8.53 -6.41
N VAL A 115 6.39 -8.90 -7.53
CA VAL A 115 5.37 -8.09 -8.19
C VAL A 115 3.97 -8.66 -7.98
N GLU A 116 3.01 -7.77 -7.71
CA GLU A 116 1.57 -8.03 -7.84
C GLU A 116 0.98 -7.02 -8.84
N LEU A 117 0.22 -7.52 -9.81
CA LEU A 117 -0.51 -6.72 -10.80
C LEU A 117 -1.96 -7.20 -10.87
N TRP A 118 -2.91 -6.28 -10.78
CA TRP A 118 -4.28 -6.53 -11.22
C TRP A 118 -4.83 -5.39 -12.07
N ALA A 119 -5.75 -5.71 -12.98
CA ALA A 119 -6.40 -4.75 -13.85
C ALA A 119 -7.86 -5.15 -14.15
N VAL A 120 -8.74 -4.16 -14.11
CA VAL A 120 -10.14 -4.26 -14.55
C VAL A 120 -10.28 -3.48 -15.85
N PHE A 121 -10.72 -4.16 -16.90
CA PHE A 121 -10.86 -3.58 -18.24
C PHE A 121 -12.33 -3.24 -18.58
N ASP A 122 -12.54 -2.15 -19.31
CA ASP A 122 -13.85 -1.74 -19.84
C ASP A 122 -13.95 -2.12 -21.33
N VAL A 123 -13.87 -3.42 -21.61
CA VAL A 123 -13.91 -4.02 -22.96
C VAL A 123 -14.81 -5.26 -22.99
N PRO A 124 -15.35 -5.66 -24.15
CA PRO A 124 -16.05 -6.93 -24.31
C PRO A 124 -15.16 -8.11 -23.89
N SER A 125 -15.73 -9.13 -23.23
CA SER A 125 -14.98 -10.21 -22.56
C SER A 125 -13.93 -10.91 -23.44
N HIS A 126 -14.19 -11.03 -24.74
CA HIS A 126 -13.27 -11.66 -25.72
C HIS A 126 -11.99 -10.83 -26.01
N GLN A 127 -11.92 -9.58 -25.54
CA GLN A 127 -10.77 -8.69 -25.73
C GLN A 127 -9.91 -8.56 -24.48
N VAL A 128 -10.43 -8.97 -23.31
CA VAL A 128 -9.78 -8.76 -21.99
C VAL A 128 -8.38 -9.36 -21.95
N ASP A 129 -8.19 -10.59 -22.43
CA ASP A 129 -6.88 -11.25 -22.43
C ASP A 129 -5.89 -10.61 -23.41
N THR A 130 -6.40 -10.03 -24.51
CA THR A 130 -5.59 -9.24 -25.46
C THR A 130 -5.18 -7.91 -24.83
N CYS A 131 -6.07 -7.23 -24.12
CA CYS A 131 -5.74 -6.00 -23.37
C CYS A 131 -4.73 -6.28 -22.25
N TRP A 132 -4.91 -7.37 -21.50
CA TRP A 132 -4.00 -7.83 -20.46
C TRP A 132 -2.59 -8.12 -21.00
N LYS A 133 -2.45 -8.95 -22.04
CA LYS A 133 -1.17 -9.23 -22.70
C LYS A 133 -0.45 -7.97 -23.17
N ASN A 134 -1.17 -7.06 -23.83
CA ASN A 134 -0.55 -5.81 -24.29
C ASN A 134 -0.21 -4.84 -23.13
N LEU A 135 -0.96 -4.88 -22.03
CA LEU A 135 -0.68 -4.12 -20.82
C LEU A 135 0.58 -4.64 -20.11
N THR A 136 0.69 -5.95 -19.86
CA THR A 136 1.86 -6.54 -19.17
C THR A 136 3.16 -6.27 -19.93
N HIS A 137 3.14 -6.41 -21.27
CA HIS A 137 4.24 -6.01 -22.16
C HIS A 137 4.60 -4.53 -22.02
N SER A 138 3.59 -3.64 -22.01
CA SER A 138 3.83 -2.19 -21.93
C SER A 138 4.37 -1.76 -20.55
N LEU A 139 3.89 -2.38 -19.47
CA LEU A 139 4.38 -2.15 -18.11
C LEU A 139 5.83 -2.66 -17.92
N SER A 140 6.18 -3.78 -18.55
CA SER A 140 7.54 -4.33 -18.54
C SER A 140 8.57 -3.34 -19.08
N GLY A 141 8.27 -2.74 -20.24
CA GLY A 141 9.11 -1.71 -20.86
C GLY A 141 9.12 -0.39 -20.09
N LEU A 142 8.05 -0.05 -19.38
CA LEU A 142 7.96 1.17 -18.57
C LEU A 142 8.75 1.07 -17.25
N PHE A 143 8.70 -0.09 -16.59
CA PHE A 143 9.29 -0.29 -15.27
C PHE A 143 10.60 -1.10 -15.25
N CYS A 144 11.06 -1.61 -16.40
CA CYS A 144 12.24 -2.45 -16.55
C CYS A 144 12.15 -3.73 -15.68
N ALA A 145 11.07 -4.49 -15.87
CA ALA A 145 10.70 -5.64 -15.06
C ALA A 145 10.02 -6.74 -15.91
N SER A 146 10.07 -8.00 -15.47
CA SER A 146 9.61 -9.21 -16.17
C SER A 146 8.08 -9.39 -16.24
N ILE A 147 7.31 -8.30 -16.15
CA ILE A 147 5.84 -8.32 -16.01
C ILE A 147 5.17 -9.06 -17.18
N ASN A 148 5.80 -9.08 -18.35
CA ASN A 148 5.35 -9.79 -19.55
C ASN A 148 5.21 -11.31 -19.36
N VAL A 149 5.87 -11.92 -18.35
CA VAL A 149 5.65 -13.33 -17.98
C VAL A 149 4.18 -13.59 -17.59
N LEU A 150 3.49 -12.55 -17.10
CA LEU A 150 2.05 -12.58 -16.83
C LEU A 150 1.17 -12.57 -18.10
N GLU A 151 1.73 -12.53 -19.32
CA GLU A 151 0.93 -12.68 -20.55
C GLU A 151 0.36 -14.10 -20.73
N SER A 152 1.05 -15.11 -20.18
CA SER A 152 0.65 -16.51 -20.32
C SER A 152 -0.62 -16.77 -19.54
N SER A 153 -1.58 -17.50 -20.13
CA SER A 153 -2.81 -17.90 -19.44
C SER A 153 -2.55 -18.83 -18.25
N SER A 154 -1.38 -19.48 -18.18
CA SER A 154 -0.90 -20.20 -17.00
C SER A 154 -0.37 -19.30 -15.86
N SER A 155 -0.20 -17.99 -16.08
CA SER A 155 0.44 -17.04 -15.16
C SER A 155 -0.51 -16.02 -14.52
N TYR A 156 -1.79 -16.00 -14.91
CA TYR A 156 -2.81 -15.09 -14.35
C TYR A 156 -4.11 -15.81 -14.03
N SER A 157 -4.92 -15.21 -13.16
CA SER A 157 -6.26 -15.69 -12.81
C SER A 157 -7.31 -14.58 -12.93
N ALA A 158 -8.58 -14.97 -12.79
CA ALA A 158 -9.73 -14.07 -12.73
C ALA A 158 -10.54 -14.38 -11.45
N PRO A 159 -10.19 -13.74 -10.31
CA PRO A 159 -10.93 -13.90 -9.04
C PRO A 159 -12.40 -13.55 -9.20
N LYS A 160 -13.28 -14.26 -8.48
CA LYS A 160 -14.73 -13.98 -8.45
C LYS A 160 -15.14 -13.28 -7.15
N TRP A 161 -14.45 -13.55 -6.05
CA TRP A 161 -14.81 -13.12 -4.70
C TRP A 161 -13.73 -12.27 -4.03
N ALA A 162 -12.44 -12.47 -4.37
CA ALA A 162 -11.38 -11.63 -3.85
C ALA A 162 -11.55 -10.17 -4.32
N SER A 163 -11.72 -9.27 -3.35
CA SER A 163 -11.72 -7.78 -3.43
C SER A 163 -11.76 -7.18 -4.85
N GLN A 164 -12.96 -6.75 -5.28
CA GLN A 164 -13.35 -6.24 -6.62
C GLN A 164 -13.88 -7.31 -7.59
N SER A 165 -15.13 -7.75 -7.37
CA SER A 165 -15.89 -8.59 -8.31
C SER A 165 -16.25 -7.84 -9.61
N ALA A 166 -15.32 -7.73 -10.56
CA ALA A 166 -15.58 -7.29 -11.92
C ALA A 166 -15.72 -8.50 -12.87
N LEU A 167 -16.98 -8.92 -13.08
CA LEU A 167 -17.36 -10.21 -13.66
C LEU A 167 -16.73 -10.47 -15.04
N GLY A 168 -15.65 -11.25 -15.05
CA GLY A 168 -14.92 -11.65 -16.27
C GLY A 168 -13.96 -10.61 -16.84
N SER A 169 -13.99 -9.35 -16.37
CA SER A 169 -13.10 -8.28 -16.84
C SER A 169 -11.93 -7.94 -15.91
N LEU A 170 -11.89 -8.52 -14.71
CA LEU A 170 -10.69 -8.55 -13.85
C LEU A 170 -9.66 -9.55 -14.37
N ARG A 171 -8.38 -9.19 -14.31
CA ARG A 171 -7.22 -10.10 -14.34
C ARG A 171 -6.29 -9.80 -13.17
N TYR A 172 -5.75 -10.85 -12.57
CA TYR A 172 -4.84 -10.81 -11.42
C TYR A 172 -3.62 -11.70 -11.71
N GLY A 173 -2.41 -11.21 -11.44
CA GLY A 173 -1.17 -11.95 -11.66
C GLY A 173 -0.08 -11.53 -10.67
N THR A 174 0.79 -12.48 -10.32
CA THR A 174 1.89 -12.26 -9.36
C THR A 174 3.18 -12.90 -9.84
N LEU A 175 4.30 -12.23 -9.60
CA LEU A 175 5.66 -12.75 -9.83
C LEU A 175 6.44 -12.66 -8.51
N PRO A 176 6.32 -13.66 -7.61
CA PRO A 176 7.02 -13.65 -6.31
C PRO A 176 8.56 -13.64 -6.45
N ARG A 177 9.07 -14.08 -7.60
CA ARG A 177 10.50 -14.10 -7.96
C ARG A 177 11.04 -12.78 -8.49
N GLU A 178 10.19 -11.82 -8.86
CA GLU A 178 10.66 -10.60 -9.53
C GLU A 178 11.49 -9.75 -8.57
N ALA A 179 12.79 -9.64 -8.85
CA ALA A 179 13.72 -8.93 -7.99
C ALA A 179 13.47 -7.41 -8.07
N VAL A 180 13.06 -6.81 -6.96
CA VAL A 180 12.86 -5.36 -6.88
C VAL A 180 14.21 -4.67 -6.85
N CYS A 181 14.52 -3.94 -7.92
CA CYS A 181 15.80 -3.29 -8.19
C CYS A 181 15.66 -1.76 -8.15
N THR A 182 16.76 -1.03 -7.90
CA THR A 182 16.78 0.45 -7.83
C THR A 182 16.37 1.13 -9.15
N GLU A 183 16.49 0.35 -10.22
CA GLU A 183 16.09 0.53 -11.59
C GLU A 183 14.58 0.67 -11.71
N ASN A 184 13.76 -0.04 -10.92
CA ASN A 184 12.29 0.05 -10.96
C ASN A 184 11.73 1.30 -10.25
N LEU A 185 12.45 1.83 -9.26
CA LEU A 185 12.08 3.09 -8.59
C LEU A 185 12.33 4.32 -9.47
N THR A 186 13.29 4.24 -10.40
CA THR A 186 13.63 5.35 -11.30
C THR A 186 12.52 5.73 -12.30
N PRO A 187 11.81 4.81 -12.98
CA PRO A 187 10.63 5.15 -13.78
C PRO A 187 9.42 5.53 -12.93
N TRP A 188 9.22 4.91 -11.75
CA TRP A 188 8.17 5.32 -10.81
C TRP A 188 8.33 6.79 -10.38
N LEU A 189 9.55 7.21 -10.02
CA LEU A 189 9.89 8.60 -9.73
C LEU A 189 9.74 9.54 -10.94
N LYS A 190 9.93 9.05 -12.18
CA LYS A 190 9.73 9.86 -13.40
C LYS A 190 8.26 10.20 -13.67
N LEU A 191 7.32 9.51 -13.04
CA LEU A 191 5.88 9.85 -13.10
C LEU A 191 5.54 11.05 -12.21
N LEU A 192 6.26 11.28 -11.11
CA LEU A 192 5.99 12.42 -10.23
C LEU A 192 6.42 13.75 -10.89
N PRO A 193 5.60 14.83 -10.86
CA PRO A 193 5.93 16.11 -11.49
C PRO A 193 7.27 16.71 -11.04
N CYS A 194 7.61 16.62 -9.75
CA CYS A 194 8.89 17.08 -9.19
C CYS A 194 10.00 16.00 -9.12
N ARG A 195 9.72 14.77 -9.59
CA ARG A 195 10.64 13.61 -9.58
C ARG A 195 11.37 13.45 -8.24
N ASP A 196 12.65 13.10 -8.24
CA ASP A 196 13.54 13.07 -7.06
C ASP A 196 14.37 14.38 -6.94
N LYS A 197 13.71 15.54 -7.09
CA LYS A 197 14.40 16.85 -7.17
C LYS A 197 13.86 17.95 -6.25
N ALA A 198 12.56 17.95 -5.94
CA ALA A 198 11.94 18.91 -5.02
C ALA A 198 10.71 18.27 -4.33
N GLY A 199 10.28 18.83 -3.20
CA GLY A 199 9.17 18.28 -2.42
C GLY A 199 9.55 17.03 -1.63
N LEU A 200 8.54 16.26 -1.21
CA LEU A 200 8.71 15.12 -0.31
C LEU A 200 9.48 13.97 -0.97
N SER A 201 9.34 13.80 -2.29
CA SER A 201 10.07 12.81 -3.08
C SER A 201 11.59 13.08 -3.16
N ALA A 202 12.08 14.27 -2.77
CA ALA A 202 13.51 14.53 -2.61
C ALA A 202 14.16 13.70 -1.47
N LEU A 203 13.36 13.16 -0.54
CA LEU A 203 13.79 12.21 0.50
C LEU A 203 14.00 10.78 -0.03
N MET A 204 13.58 10.46 -1.26
CA MET A 204 13.60 9.09 -1.80
C MET A 204 14.99 8.64 -2.29
N ASP A 205 15.94 8.61 -1.35
CA ASP A 205 17.28 8.10 -1.57
C ASP A 205 17.29 6.57 -1.74
N ARG A 206 17.85 6.11 -2.87
CA ARG A 206 17.87 4.69 -3.27
C ARG A 206 18.67 3.83 -2.27
N PRO A 207 19.94 4.15 -1.91
CA PRO A 207 20.66 3.45 -0.85
C PRO A 207 19.91 3.33 0.47
N SER A 208 19.12 4.33 0.86
CA SER A 208 18.33 4.30 2.09
C SER A 208 17.14 3.34 1.98
N ILE A 209 16.30 3.48 0.94
CA ILE A 209 15.10 2.64 0.73
C ILE A 209 15.44 1.15 0.59
N TYR A 210 16.49 0.81 -0.15
CA TYR A 210 16.88 -0.59 -0.42
C TYR A 210 17.70 -1.22 0.72
N ARG A 211 17.90 -0.50 1.83
CA ARG A 211 18.42 -1.03 3.12
C ARG A 211 17.34 -1.14 4.21
N SER A 212 16.08 -0.88 3.87
CA SER A 212 14.93 -1.03 4.78
C SER A 212 14.63 -2.50 5.10
N PHE A 213 13.80 -2.74 6.13
CA PHE A 213 13.30 -4.08 6.48
C PHE A 213 12.12 -4.52 5.59
N TYR A 214 11.45 -3.56 4.96
CA TYR A 214 10.37 -3.75 4.02
C TYR A 214 10.26 -2.47 3.17
N HIS A 215 10.08 -2.60 1.87
CA HIS A 215 9.52 -1.52 1.05
C HIS A 215 8.56 -2.06 -0.01
N SER A 216 7.49 -1.31 -0.25
CA SER A 216 6.54 -1.52 -1.36
C SER A 216 6.35 -0.20 -2.10
N GLN A 217 6.73 -0.14 -3.37
CA GLN A 217 6.30 0.92 -4.29
C GLN A 217 5.03 0.45 -5.01
N ARG A 218 4.00 1.31 -5.01
CA ARG A 218 2.66 1.01 -5.54
C ARG A 218 2.23 2.12 -6.51
N LEU A 219 1.55 1.71 -7.56
CA LEU A 219 0.89 2.54 -8.55
C LEU A 219 -0.56 2.06 -8.62
N HIS A 220 -1.50 2.86 -8.17
CA HIS A 220 -2.93 2.55 -8.22
C HIS A 220 -3.64 3.60 -9.08
N LEU A 221 -4.50 3.11 -9.96
CA LEU A 221 -5.17 3.88 -11.01
C LEU A 221 -6.66 3.59 -10.92
N THR A 222 -7.47 4.64 -10.84
CA THR A 222 -8.93 4.53 -10.98
C THR A 222 -9.44 5.55 -12.00
N THR A 223 -10.40 5.13 -12.82
CA THR A 223 -11.18 6.06 -13.67
C THR A 223 -12.59 6.21 -13.11
N SER A 224 -12.99 7.43 -12.80
CA SER A 224 -14.36 7.77 -12.46
C SER A 224 -15.16 8.01 -13.73
N THR A 225 -15.98 7.04 -14.11
CA THR A 225 -17.01 7.17 -15.15
C THR A 225 -18.31 7.60 -14.49
N ALA A 226 -18.71 8.87 -14.65
CA ALA A 226 -19.84 9.43 -13.93
C ALA A 226 -21.19 8.78 -14.29
N PRO A 227 -22.03 8.41 -13.29
CA PRO A 227 -23.40 7.98 -13.54
C PRO A 227 -24.32 9.21 -13.70
N ALA A 228 -24.89 9.38 -14.89
CA ALA A 228 -26.07 10.21 -15.24
C ALA A 228 -26.08 11.74 -14.94
N ASP A 229 -25.54 12.22 -13.82
CA ASP A 229 -25.77 13.57 -13.27
C ASP A 229 -24.82 14.67 -13.79
N GLY A 230 -24.06 14.39 -14.86
CA GLY A 230 -23.31 15.41 -15.60
C GLY A 230 -22.03 15.95 -14.96
N LEU A 231 -21.47 15.23 -13.97
CA LEU A 231 -20.08 15.44 -13.53
C LEU A 231 -19.11 14.92 -14.59
N ASP A 232 -18.04 15.67 -14.89
CA ASP A 232 -17.05 15.25 -15.90
C ASP A 232 -16.25 14.01 -15.43
N SER A 233 -15.90 13.12 -16.37
CA SER A 233 -15.14 11.90 -16.07
C SER A 233 -13.68 12.19 -15.74
N GLY A 234 -13.06 11.44 -14.84
CA GLY A 234 -11.70 11.73 -14.33
C GLY A 234 -10.81 10.51 -14.13
N VAL A 235 -9.49 10.69 -14.25
CA VAL A 235 -8.47 9.72 -13.83
C VAL A 235 -7.87 10.18 -12.50
N ILE A 236 -7.75 9.26 -11.55
CA ILE A 236 -6.93 9.44 -10.34
C ILE A 236 -5.76 8.47 -10.42
N LEU A 237 -4.54 9.00 -10.25
CA LEU A 237 -3.30 8.24 -10.14
C LEU A 237 -2.74 8.41 -8.74
N GLU A 238 -2.86 7.36 -7.93
CA GLU A 238 -2.24 7.22 -6.62
C GLU A 238 -0.87 6.57 -6.78
N GLN A 239 0.16 7.23 -6.25
CA GLN A 239 1.52 6.71 -6.16
C GLN A 239 1.92 6.64 -4.69
N THR A 240 2.08 5.43 -4.14
CA THR A 240 2.51 5.27 -2.74
C THR A 240 3.84 4.54 -2.63
N LEU A 241 4.66 4.96 -1.66
CA LEU A 241 5.89 4.27 -1.28
C LEU A 241 5.84 4.03 0.23
N THR A 242 5.67 2.76 0.61
CA THR A 242 5.59 2.33 2.02
C THR A 242 6.90 1.67 2.39
N VAL A 243 7.60 2.17 3.41
CA VAL A 243 8.95 1.71 3.81
C VAL A 243 9.03 1.55 5.33
N VAL A 244 9.71 0.51 5.81
CA VAL A 244 9.97 0.28 7.25
C VAL A 244 11.46 0.38 7.54
N PHE A 245 11.87 1.50 8.14
CA PHE A 245 13.27 1.77 8.50
C PHE A 245 13.59 1.38 9.95
N GLN A 246 14.85 1.04 10.18
CA GLN A 246 15.43 0.85 11.51
C GLN A 246 16.36 2.04 11.80
N PRO A 247 15.99 2.99 12.70
CA PRO A 247 16.84 4.14 13.01
C PRO A 247 18.19 3.72 13.60
N ASN A 248 19.23 4.51 13.30
CA ASN A 248 20.62 4.23 13.67
C ASN A 248 20.83 4.26 15.20
N ILE A 249 21.18 3.11 15.80
CA ILE A 249 21.40 2.97 17.24
C ILE A 249 22.84 3.42 17.59
N GLN A 250 23.12 4.72 17.54
CA GLN A 250 24.40 5.24 18.02
C GLN A 250 24.46 5.22 19.55
N ARG A 251 25.36 4.39 20.10
CA ARG A 251 25.73 4.28 21.53
C ARG A 251 24.57 3.96 22.49
N ALA A 252 24.15 2.70 22.50
CA ALA A 252 23.96 2.02 23.78
C ALA A 252 25.29 1.36 24.18
N GLY A 253 25.61 1.33 25.48
CA GLY A 253 26.74 0.56 25.99
C GLY A 253 26.49 -0.95 25.98
N ILE A 254 27.42 -1.71 26.56
CA ILE A 254 27.21 -3.14 26.88
C ILE A 254 25.90 -3.23 27.68
N SER A 255 24.90 -3.92 27.15
CA SER A 255 23.55 -4.00 27.72
C SER A 255 23.12 -5.45 27.82
N TYR A 256 22.46 -5.79 28.93
CA TYR A 256 22.07 -7.15 29.25
C TYR A 256 20.83 -7.56 28.42
N PRO A 257 20.45 -8.85 28.42
CA PRO A 257 19.29 -9.34 27.66
C PRO A 257 17.97 -8.69 28.09
N ASP A 258 17.79 -8.47 29.40
CA ASP A 258 16.51 -8.09 30.01
C ASP A 258 16.26 -6.57 30.13
N ASP A 259 17.22 -5.73 29.73
CA ASP A 259 17.06 -4.28 29.73
C ASP A 259 15.98 -3.83 28.73
N ILE A 260 14.91 -3.16 29.18
CA ILE A 260 13.87 -2.59 28.30
C ILE A 260 14.46 -1.41 27.51
N LYS A 261 14.98 -1.69 26.32
CA LYS A 261 15.77 -0.73 25.53
C LYS A 261 14.88 0.38 24.98
N ILE A 262 15.19 1.63 25.34
CA ILE A 262 14.49 2.84 24.88
C ILE A 262 14.35 2.82 23.34
N GLN A 263 13.19 3.26 22.85
CA GLN A 263 12.92 3.42 21.44
C GLN A 263 13.97 4.37 20.80
N PRO A 264 14.53 4.06 19.62
CA PRO A 264 15.60 4.88 19.06
C PRO A 264 15.05 6.21 18.56
N SER A 265 15.63 7.32 19.04
CA SER A 265 15.34 8.68 18.56
C SER A 265 15.77 8.84 17.09
N TRP A 266 15.05 9.66 16.33
CA TRP A 266 15.25 9.80 14.89
C TRP A 266 14.90 11.20 14.38
N SER A 267 15.42 11.54 13.21
CA SER A 267 15.04 12.67 12.35
C SER A 267 14.92 12.21 10.89
N LEU A 268 14.22 12.97 10.05
CA LEU A 268 14.21 12.73 8.59
C LEU A 268 15.64 12.65 8.03
N SER A 269 16.51 13.58 8.45
CA SER A 269 17.93 13.57 8.08
C SER A 269 18.69 12.31 8.53
N SER A 270 18.33 11.68 9.65
CA SER A 270 18.95 10.43 10.13
C SER A 270 18.48 9.17 9.40
N ILE A 271 17.28 9.20 8.80
CA ILE A 271 16.63 8.07 8.13
C ILE A 271 16.92 8.09 6.62
N PHE A 272 16.72 9.26 5.99
CA PHE A 272 16.84 9.46 4.54
C PHE A 272 18.18 10.10 4.12
N GLY A 273 19.04 10.44 5.08
CA GLY A 273 20.30 11.16 4.84
C GLY A 273 20.13 12.62 4.41
N ARG A 274 18.88 13.15 4.39
CA ARG A 274 18.52 14.45 3.79
C ARG A 274 17.39 15.14 4.56
N LYS A 275 17.34 16.46 4.47
CA LYS A 275 16.24 17.33 4.92
C LYS A 275 15.34 17.70 3.72
N ILE A 276 14.18 18.31 3.97
CA ILE A 276 13.30 18.80 2.91
C ILE A 276 13.55 20.31 2.68
N SER A 277 14.15 20.68 1.55
CA SER A 277 14.41 22.08 1.16
C SER A 277 13.18 22.84 0.66
N GLY A 278 11.99 22.48 1.13
CA GLY A 278 10.71 23.07 0.68
C GLY A 278 9.90 22.20 -0.28
N ARG A 279 8.73 22.71 -0.65
CA ARG A 279 7.68 21.98 -1.37
C ARG A 279 7.95 21.79 -2.86
N CYS A 280 7.34 20.78 -3.46
CA CYS A 280 7.17 20.73 -4.91
C CYS A 280 6.34 21.95 -5.37
N VAL A 281 6.90 22.77 -6.28
CA VAL A 281 6.23 24.00 -6.76
C VAL A 281 4.90 23.68 -7.43
N LEU A 282 4.83 22.55 -8.13
CA LEU A 282 3.65 22.03 -8.85
C LEU A 282 2.61 21.35 -7.95
N ALA A 283 2.89 21.15 -6.65
CA ALA A 283 1.94 20.57 -5.72
C ALA A 283 0.99 21.63 -5.13
N LYS A 284 -0.30 21.31 -5.09
CA LYS A 284 -1.39 22.05 -4.44
C LYS A 284 -1.21 22.06 -2.91
N SER A 285 -0.79 20.92 -2.36
CA SER A 285 -0.52 20.68 -0.94
C SER A 285 0.73 19.81 -0.78
N SER A 286 1.49 20.12 0.28
CA SER A 286 2.75 19.45 0.62
C SER A 286 2.86 19.31 2.13
N ASN A 287 2.43 18.17 2.67
CA ASN A 287 2.24 17.98 4.10
C ASN A 287 2.99 16.75 4.64
N VAL A 288 3.54 16.88 5.84
CA VAL A 288 4.09 15.76 6.61
C VAL A 288 3.18 15.49 7.80
N TYR A 289 2.94 14.23 8.10
CA TYR A 289 2.08 13.77 9.18
C TYR A 289 2.86 12.82 10.09
N LEU A 290 2.69 12.94 11.41
CA LEU A 290 3.19 11.98 12.39
C LEU A 290 1.99 11.35 13.14
N GLN A 291 1.80 10.04 12.96
CA GLN A 291 0.78 9.26 13.63
C GLN A 291 1.33 8.61 14.90
N VAL A 292 0.62 8.81 16.00
CA VAL A 292 0.80 8.11 17.27
C VAL A 292 -0.45 7.25 17.47
N GLU A 293 -0.31 5.93 17.29
CA GLU A 293 -1.46 5.01 17.31
C GLU A 293 -2.03 4.77 18.72
N LYS A 294 -3.31 4.40 18.79
CA LYS A 294 -4.09 4.10 20.01
C LYS A 294 -3.32 3.33 21.10
N GLY A 295 -2.56 2.29 20.72
CA GLY A 295 -1.74 1.50 21.65
C GLY A 295 -0.62 2.32 22.32
N LEU A 296 0.06 3.17 21.56
CA LEU A 296 1.11 4.06 22.06
C LEU A 296 0.52 5.23 22.88
N VAL A 297 -0.59 5.83 22.43
CA VAL A 297 -1.29 6.89 23.18
C VAL A 297 -1.72 6.39 24.56
N THR A 298 -2.27 5.17 24.64
CA THR A 298 -2.67 4.54 25.91
C THR A 298 -1.50 4.44 26.90
N GLN A 299 -0.30 4.09 26.45
CA GLN A 299 0.88 4.00 27.32
C GLN A 299 1.41 5.38 27.74
N LEU A 300 1.33 6.38 26.86
CA LEU A 300 1.68 7.77 27.19
C LEU A 300 0.73 8.34 28.27
N GLU A 301 -0.57 8.13 28.13
CA GLU A 301 -1.58 8.51 29.13
C GLU A 301 -1.37 7.79 30.48
N ASN A 302 -0.84 6.56 30.47
CA ASN A 302 -0.53 5.83 31.71
C ASN A 302 0.73 6.34 32.40
N LEU A 303 1.77 6.73 31.65
CA LEU A 303 2.95 7.41 32.19
C LEU A 303 2.59 8.76 32.82
N GLU A 304 1.69 9.53 32.20
CA GLU A 304 1.17 10.79 32.76
C GLU A 304 0.43 10.57 34.09
N LYS A 305 -0.50 9.60 34.16
CA LYS A 305 -1.23 9.26 35.41
C LYS A 305 -0.27 8.84 36.53
N ASN A 306 0.70 7.97 36.22
CA ASN A 306 1.67 7.49 37.21
C ASN A 306 2.55 8.63 37.76
N LYS A 307 2.91 9.62 36.94
CA LYS A 307 3.69 10.77 37.41
C LYS A 307 2.85 11.77 38.21
N VAL A 308 1.61 12.06 37.81
CA VAL A 308 0.71 12.97 38.56
C VAL A 308 0.36 12.42 39.94
N ALA A 309 0.30 11.09 40.10
CA ALA A 309 0.19 10.47 41.43
C ALA A 309 1.40 10.77 42.34
N TYR A 310 2.61 10.81 41.76
CA TYR A 310 3.87 11.03 42.47
C TYR A 310 4.14 12.53 42.77
N ASP A 311 3.89 13.41 41.80
CA ASP A 311 4.12 14.86 41.91
C ASP A 311 3.04 15.59 42.74
N SER A 312 2.12 14.86 43.37
CA SER A 312 0.97 15.41 44.15
C SER A 312 1.33 16.20 45.42
N ASN A 313 2.62 16.41 45.69
CA ASN A 313 3.17 17.21 46.79
C ASN A 313 3.73 18.58 46.38
N ASP A 314 3.75 18.95 45.08
CA ASP A 314 4.29 20.25 44.63
C ASP A 314 3.34 20.99 43.67
N THR A 315 2.90 22.19 44.06
CA THR A 315 1.89 22.98 43.34
C THR A 315 2.53 23.93 42.31
N GLY A 316 3.03 23.35 41.22
CA GLY A 316 3.57 24.08 40.05
C GLY A 316 2.51 24.40 38.98
N THR A 317 2.54 25.62 38.44
CA THR A 317 1.52 26.18 37.52
C THR A 317 1.69 25.78 36.05
N GLU A 318 0.65 26.04 35.24
CA GLU A 318 0.64 26.05 33.75
C GLU A 318 0.91 24.71 33.04
N VAL A 319 -0.14 23.88 32.92
CA VAL A 319 -0.11 22.62 32.15
C VAL A 319 -0.22 22.85 30.63
N LEU A 320 0.82 23.47 30.05
CA LEU A 320 1.15 23.22 28.64
C LEU A 320 1.54 21.75 28.51
N ARG A 321 0.68 20.95 27.85
CA ARG A 321 0.86 19.49 27.65
C ARG A 321 2.16 19.16 26.89
N ARG A 322 3.27 19.06 27.63
CA ARG A 322 4.51 18.42 27.18
C ARG A 322 4.28 16.91 27.21
N ASN A 323 4.22 16.27 26.04
CA ASN A 323 4.25 14.81 25.93
C ASN A 323 5.41 14.26 26.79
N LEU A 324 5.11 13.44 27.81
CA LEU A 324 6.16 12.96 28.71
C LEU A 324 7.09 11.94 28.04
N GLY A 325 6.55 11.08 27.18
CA GLY A 325 7.32 10.00 26.56
C GLY A 325 8.28 10.40 25.43
N PHE A 326 8.04 11.54 24.75
CA PHE A 326 8.88 12.00 23.65
C PHE A 326 8.81 13.53 23.43
N GLU A 327 9.79 14.07 22.72
CA GLU A 327 9.85 15.45 22.24
C GLU A 327 9.94 15.49 20.71
N LEU A 328 9.45 16.58 20.10
CA LEU A 328 9.43 16.79 18.66
C LEU A 328 10.33 17.99 18.31
N SER A 329 11.17 17.85 17.28
CA SER A 329 12.10 18.93 16.86
C SER A 329 11.39 20.16 16.29
N ILE A 330 10.14 20.00 15.84
CA ILE A 330 9.32 21.04 15.22
C ILE A 330 7.92 20.97 15.83
N THR A 331 7.34 22.12 16.15
CA THR A 331 5.94 22.25 16.61
C THR A 331 4.97 21.99 15.44
N PRO A 332 3.93 21.16 15.62
CA PRO A 332 2.95 20.88 14.57
C PRO A 332 2.04 22.09 14.30
N ASP A 333 1.66 22.28 13.04
CA ASP A 333 0.70 23.31 12.63
C ASP A 333 -0.72 22.98 13.13
N ARG A 334 -1.08 21.69 13.12
CA ARG A 334 -2.37 21.17 13.58
C ARG A 334 -2.21 19.81 14.25
N VAL A 335 -3.15 19.48 15.13
CA VAL A 335 -3.20 18.19 15.83
C VAL A 335 -4.61 17.62 15.71
N HIS A 336 -4.76 16.58 14.90
CA HIS A 336 -6.02 15.84 14.79
C HIS A 336 -6.03 14.74 15.85
N ARG A 337 -7.14 14.63 16.57
CA ARG A 337 -7.38 13.58 17.55
C ARG A 337 -8.65 12.84 17.15
N GLU A 338 -8.57 11.53 17.11
CA GLU A 338 -9.72 10.67 16.80
C GLU A 338 -10.77 10.70 17.94
N LEU A 339 -12.03 10.43 17.61
CA LEU A 339 -13.18 10.70 18.49
C LEU A 339 -13.35 9.73 19.69
N GLU A 340 -12.64 8.61 19.71
CA GLU A 340 -12.71 7.62 20.80
C GLU A 340 -11.90 8.01 22.06
N LYS A 341 -12.06 7.24 23.15
CA LYS A 341 -11.18 7.34 24.33
C LYS A 341 -9.82 6.69 24.06
N SER A 342 -8.75 7.33 24.55
CA SER A 342 -7.34 6.98 24.28
C SER A 342 -7.02 6.86 22.78
N SER A 343 -7.68 7.70 21.98
CA SER A 343 -7.65 7.71 20.52
C SER A 343 -6.29 8.03 19.89
N SER A 344 -6.14 7.61 18.64
CA SER A 344 -4.98 7.92 17.81
C SER A 344 -4.82 9.44 17.62
N ILE A 345 -3.57 9.91 17.61
CA ILE A 345 -3.21 11.32 17.41
C ILE A 345 -2.44 11.43 16.09
N LEU A 346 -2.77 12.44 15.29
CA LEU A 346 -2.10 12.74 14.03
C LEU A 346 -1.66 14.21 14.03
N TYR A 347 -0.35 14.42 14.05
CA TYR A 347 0.28 15.75 13.99
C TYR A 347 0.53 16.14 12.53
N GLU A 348 0.01 17.28 12.08
CA GLU A 348 0.16 17.81 10.70
C GLU A 348 1.20 18.94 10.67
N TYR A 349 2.05 18.92 9.63
CA TYR A 349 3.10 19.87 9.35
C TYR A 349 3.03 20.31 7.89
N SER A 350 2.96 21.61 7.61
CA SER A 350 2.92 22.13 6.24
C SER A 350 4.29 22.57 5.75
N ILE A 351 4.73 22.03 4.62
CA ILE A 351 6.06 22.33 4.04
C ILE A 351 6.10 23.70 3.34
N LYS A 352 4.98 24.43 3.29
CA LYS A 352 4.81 25.71 2.57
C LYS A 352 5.78 26.82 3.00
N GLY A 353 6.24 26.83 4.25
CA GLY A 353 7.17 27.86 4.76
C GLY A 353 8.66 27.59 4.48
N TYR A 354 9.02 26.33 4.19
CA TYR A 354 10.41 25.88 4.17
C TYR A 354 11.05 26.02 2.77
N ASN A 355 12.37 26.19 2.74
CA ASN A 355 13.16 26.50 1.54
C ASN A 355 14.62 25.97 1.70
N ASP A 356 15.52 26.30 0.77
CA ASP A 356 16.92 25.86 0.82
C ASP A 356 17.72 26.39 2.03
N THR A 357 17.36 27.55 2.59
CA THR A 357 18.03 28.13 3.77
C THR A 357 17.40 27.66 5.09
N GLU A 358 16.07 27.52 5.12
CA GLU A 358 15.31 26.97 6.25
C GLU A 358 14.69 25.63 5.84
N GLN A 359 15.46 24.55 6.03
CA GLN A 359 15.10 23.19 5.59
C GLN A 359 14.34 22.43 6.70
N PHE A 360 13.24 21.78 6.34
CA PHE A 360 12.41 21.00 7.27
C PHE A 360 13.09 19.67 7.64
N ASP A 361 13.19 19.39 8.94
CA ASP A 361 13.79 18.17 9.49
C ASP A 361 13.05 17.74 10.78
N LEU A 362 11.87 17.17 10.58
CA LEU A 362 11.09 16.59 11.67
C LEU A 362 11.83 15.39 12.29
N GLY A 363 11.91 15.39 13.61
CA GLY A 363 12.46 14.31 14.41
C GLY A 363 11.77 14.18 15.75
N LEU A 364 11.91 12.99 16.33
CA LEU A 364 11.28 12.56 17.56
C LEU A 364 12.37 12.01 18.49
N ILE A 365 12.47 12.60 19.68
CA ILE A 365 13.42 12.24 20.72
C ILE A 365 12.68 11.53 21.85
N TRP A 366 12.94 10.24 22.06
CA TRP A 366 12.30 9.47 23.14
C TRP A 366 12.94 9.79 24.49
N LYS A 367 12.11 9.91 25.53
CA LYS A 367 12.51 10.23 26.91
C LYS A 367 12.43 9.02 27.85
N HIS A 368 11.55 8.07 27.54
CA HIS A 368 11.30 6.89 28.37
C HIS A 368 11.23 5.63 27.50
N PRO A 369 11.55 4.44 28.05
CA PRO A 369 11.27 3.17 27.37
C PRO A 369 9.75 2.94 27.33
N ILE A 370 9.21 2.75 26.13
CA ILE A 370 7.78 2.49 25.91
C ILE A 370 7.64 1.29 24.97
N VAL A 371 6.79 0.35 25.37
CA VAL A 371 6.41 -0.85 24.61
C VAL A 371 4.89 -0.87 24.50
N TRP A 372 4.37 -1.13 23.30
CA TRP A 372 2.96 -1.19 22.98
C TRP A 372 2.72 -2.23 21.88
N SER A 373 1.47 -2.48 21.52
CA SER A 373 1.08 -3.30 20.37
C SER A 373 0.36 -2.45 19.32
N SER A 374 0.67 -2.65 18.04
CA SER A 374 -0.10 -2.11 16.92
C SER A 374 -1.40 -2.91 16.72
N PRO A 375 -2.48 -2.33 16.16
CA PRO A 375 -3.74 -3.05 15.92
C PRO A 375 -3.61 -4.24 14.96
N HIS A 376 -4.04 -5.42 15.39
CA HIS A 376 -3.98 -6.66 14.61
C HIS A 376 -5.27 -6.95 13.85
N ALA A 377 -5.15 -7.57 12.68
CA ALA A 377 -6.29 -8.20 11.99
C ALA A 377 -6.93 -9.29 12.89
N PRO A 378 -8.23 -9.62 12.73
CA PRO A 378 -8.96 -10.52 13.65
C PRO A 378 -8.33 -11.91 13.78
N LEU A 379 -7.76 -12.43 12.69
CA LEU A 379 -6.94 -13.63 12.68
C LEU A 379 -5.54 -13.30 12.14
N TYR A 380 -4.49 -13.72 12.84
CA TYR A 380 -3.15 -13.83 12.28
C TYR A 380 -3.10 -15.06 11.39
N ALA A 381 -2.73 -14.87 10.13
CA ALA A 381 -2.60 -15.94 9.15
C ALA A 381 -1.13 -16.24 8.85
N SER A 382 -0.81 -17.53 8.81
CA SER A 382 0.50 -18.05 8.41
C SER A 382 0.34 -19.30 7.56
N ARG A 383 1.24 -19.50 6.61
CA ARG A 383 1.19 -20.56 5.62
C ARG A 383 2.56 -21.20 5.48
N PHE A 384 2.59 -22.54 5.43
CA PHE A 384 3.83 -23.31 5.34
C PHE A 384 3.61 -24.63 4.62
N LEU A 385 4.70 -25.23 4.14
CA LEU A 385 4.69 -26.57 3.56
C LEU A 385 4.89 -27.63 4.63
N MET A 386 4.23 -28.77 4.42
CA MET A 386 4.32 -29.99 5.20
C MET A 386 4.45 -31.20 4.26
N GLY A 387 4.75 -32.37 4.82
CA GLY A 387 5.03 -33.59 4.07
C GLY A 387 6.51 -33.99 4.12
N ILE A 388 6.79 -35.23 3.70
CA ILE A 388 8.13 -35.83 3.69
C ILE A 388 8.32 -36.53 2.35
N GLY A 389 9.45 -36.25 1.69
CA GLY A 389 9.82 -36.86 0.42
C GLY A 389 9.38 -36.08 -0.82
N ASN A 390 9.48 -36.77 -1.97
CA ASN A 390 9.47 -36.13 -3.28
C ASN A 390 8.17 -36.33 -4.07
N GLU A 391 7.27 -37.21 -3.64
CA GLU A 391 6.03 -37.53 -4.35
C GLU A 391 4.81 -36.77 -3.78
N ARG A 392 4.81 -36.48 -2.47
CA ARG A 392 3.66 -35.89 -1.76
C ARG A 392 4.04 -34.69 -0.92
N GLY A 393 3.09 -33.80 -0.73
CA GLY A 393 3.17 -32.69 0.21
C GLY A 393 1.80 -32.23 0.69
N SER A 394 1.79 -31.29 1.61
CA SER A 394 0.59 -30.54 1.95
C SER A 394 0.92 -29.07 2.24
N ILE A 395 -0.01 -28.19 1.91
CA ILE A 395 0.02 -26.77 2.25
C ILE A 395 -0.85 -26.61 3.50
N ALA A 396 -0.24 -26.19 4.60
CA ALA A 396 -0.96 -25.83 5.82
C ALA A 396 -1.15 -24.31 5.87
N ILE A 397 -2.39 -23.87 6.06
CA ILE A 397 -2.76 -22.47 6.33
C ILE A 397 -3.28 -22.43 7.77
N SER A 398 -2.45 -21.94 8.69
CA SER A 398 -2.78 -21.74 10.10
C SER A 398 -3.34 -20.34 10.32
N LEU A 399 -4.59 -20.29 10.80
CA LEU A 399 -5.27 -19.09 11.25
C LEU A 399 -5.31 -19.11 12.78
N LYS A 400 -4.86 -18.03 13.43
CA LYS A 400 -4.82 -17.89 14.89
C LYS A 400 -5.55 -16.62 15.32
N SER A 401 -6.42 -16.72 16.30
CA SER A 401 -7.20 -15.59 16.84
C SER A 401 -6.30 -14.57 17.51
N THR A 402 -6.51 -13.28 17.24
CA THR A 402 -5.77 -12.19 17.88
C THR A 402 -6.58 -11.58 19.01
N ASP A 403 -5.92 -10.89 19.94
CA ASP A 403 -6.53 -10.41 21.19
C ASP A 403 -7.69 -9.40 21.00
N LEU A 404 -7.94 -8.94 19.77
CA LEU A 404 -9.13 -8.19 19.39
C LEU A 404 -10.43 -8.97 19.71
N THR A 405 -10.43 -10.30 19.58
CA THR A 405 -11.59 -11.15 19.91
C THR A 405 -11.84 -11.21 21.43
N LYS A 406 -10.78 -11.22 22.25
CA LYS A 406 -10.88 -11.19 23.72
C LYS A 406 -11.61 -9.93 24.23
N GLY A 407 -11.54 -8.82 23.49
CA GLY A 407 -12.29 -7.60 23.80
C GLY A 407 -13.82 -7.78 23.72
N PHE A 408 -14.30 -8.62 22.80
CA PHE A 408 -15.73 -9.01 22.72
C PHE A 408 -16.09 -10.14 23.70
N ILE A 409 -15.11 -10.96 24.10
CA ILE A 409 -15.27 -12.15 24.95
C ILE A 409 -14.95 -11.84 26.43
N ALA A 410 -14.94 -10.56 26.82
CA ALA A 410 -14.78 -10.09 28.20
C ALA A 410 -15.98 -10.43 29.13
N ALA A 411 -16.79 -11.42 28.75
CA ALA A 411 -17.97 -11.90 29.47
C ALA A 411 -18.20 -13.41 29.28
N ASN A 412 -17.16 -14.25 29.40
CA ASN A 412 -17.28 -15.65 29.84
C ASN A 412 -15.92 -16.25 30.27
N ASN A 413 -15.84 -16.75 31.51
CA ASN A 413 -14.71 -17.57 31.95
C ASN A 413 -14.90 -19.00 31.44
N VAL A 414 -14.07 -19.44 30.50
CA VAL A 414 -14.08 -20.81 29.96
C VAL A 414 -12.72 -21.47 30.19
N GLU A 415 -12.73 -22.59 30.90
CA GLU A 415 -11.53 -23.42 31.15
C GLU A 415 -10.99 -24.01 29.84
N GLU A 416 -9.67 -24.20 29.74
CA GLU A 416 -9.05 -24.79 28.55
C GLU A 416 -9.26 -26.31 28.46
N LYS A 417 -10.45 -26.72 28.00
CA LYS A 417 -10.67 -28.07 27.48
C LYS A 417 -10.00 -28.22 26.12
N TYR A 418 -9.21 -29.28 25.97
CA TYR A 418 -8.81 -29.81 24.66
C TYR A 418 -10.05 -30.42 23.98
N GLU A 419 -10.73 -29.63 23.16
CA GLU A 419 -11.75 -30.15 22.26
C GLU A 419 -11.12 -30.92 21.09
N LYS A 420 -11.93 -31.80 20.48
CA LYS A 420 -11.50 -32.56 19.30
C LYS A 420 -11.40 -31.63 18.08
N PRO A 421 -10.49 -31.90 17.14
CA PRO A 421 -10.48 -31.21 15.85
C PRO A 421 -11.81 -31.46 15.13
N HIS A 422 -12.54 -30.38 14.84
CA HIS A 422 -13.77 -30.39 14.05
C HIS A 422 -13.43 -30.41 12.55
N ALA A 423 -14.37 -30.86 11.71
CA ALA A 423 -14.13 -30.95 10.27
C ALA A 423 -14.17 -29.57 9.61
N VAL A 424 -13.30 -29.32 8.64
CA VAL A 424 -13.24 -28.04 7.91
C VAL A 424 -14.55 -27.73 7.18
N THR A 425 -15.28 -28.76 6.74
CA THR A 425 -16.60 -28.69 6.10
C THR A 425 -17.60 -27.84 6.86
N ASP A 426 -17.51 -27.85 8.19
CA ASP A 426 -18.53 -27.28 9.08
C ASP A 426 -18.41 -25.75 9.17
N PHE A 427 -17.31 -25.19 8.65
CA PHE A 427 -16.97 -23.76 8.63
C PHE A 427 -16.86 -23.17 7.21
N VAL A 428 -16.99 -23.97 6.15
CA VAL A 428 -16.96 -23.51 4.76
C VAL A 428 -18.37 -23.07 4.33
N GLU A 429 -18.58 -21.77 4.19
CA GLU A 429 -19.85 -21.22 3.69
C GLU A 429 -19.94 -21.32 2.16
N LYS A 430 -18.84 -21.04 1.46
CA LYS A 430 -18.74 -21.11 0.00
C LYS A 430 -17.34 -21.55 -0.43
N MET A 431 -17.27 -22.31 -1.52
CA MET A 431 -16.02 -22.76 -2.15
C MET A 431 -16.14 -22.65 -3.67
N SER A 432 -15.15 -22.05 -4.33
CA SER A 432 -15.02 -22.00 -5.78
C SER A 432 -13.62 -22.46 -6.15
N VAL A 433 -13.52 -23.50 -6.98
CA VAL A 433 -12.26 -24.00 -7.51
C VAL A 433 -12.28 -23.84 -9.02
N SER A 434 -11.29 -23.15 -9.56
CA SER A 434 -10.89 -23.24 -10.96
C SER A 434 -9.72 -24.23 -11.02
N PRO A 435 -9.88 -25.44 -11.56
CA PRO A 435 -8.78 -26.40 -11.66
C PRO A 435 -7.70 -25.88 -12.62
N SER A 436 -6.45 -26.28 -12.38
CA SER A 436 -5.34 -26.04 -13.30
C SER A 436 -5.43 -26.94 -14.52
N GLU A 437 -5.27 -26.38 -15.71
CA GLU A 437 -5.00 -27.12 -16.95
C GLU A 437 -3.54 -26.90 -17.34
N ASP A 438 -2.78 -27.99 -17.58
CA ASP A 438 -1.34 -27.92 -17.86
C ASP A 438 -1.04 -26.97 -19.03
N LYS A 439 -0.11 -26.03 -18.79
CA LYS A 439 0.29 -24.91 -19.68
C LYS A 439 -0.85 -23.97 -20.12
N VAL A 440 -2.10 -24.20 -19.70
CA VAL A 440 -3.29 -23.44 -20.11
C VAL A 440 -3.81 -22.52 -19.01
N SER A 441 -3.89 -22.96 -17.75
CA SER A 441 -4.46 -22.16 -16.65
C SER A 441 -3.90 -22.52 -15.25
N PRO A 442 -3.71 -21.55 -14.34
CA PRO A 442 -3.31 -21.83 -12.97
C PRO A 442 -4.50 -22.31 -12.14
N GLY A 443 -4.23 -23.20 -11.19
CA GLY A 443 -5.22 -23.63 -10.20
C GLY A 443 -5.54 -22.51 -9.22
N MET A 444 -6.82 -22.19 -9.04
CA MET A 444 -7.28 -21.16 -8.11
C MET A 444 -8.36 -21.71 -7.19
N MET A 445 -8.24 -21.44 -5.89
CA MET A 445 -9.21 -21.80 -4.87
C MET A 445 -9.63 -20.54 -4.10
N GLU A 446 -10.92 -20.21 -4.15
CA GLU A 446 -11.54 -19.16 -3.35
C GLU A 446 -12.44 -19.83 -2.29
N LEU A 447 -12.31 -19.40 -1.03
CA LEU A 447 -13.02 -19.95 0.12
C LEU A 447 -13.63 -18.82 0.95
N VAL A 448 -14.89 -18.97 1.34
CA VAL A 448 -15.55 -18.15 2.37
C VAL A 448 -15.66 -19.01 3.63
N LEU A 449 -14.91 -18.64 4.67
CA LEU A 449 -14.83 -19.36 5.93
C LEU A 449 -15.52 -18.56 7.04
N ARG A 450 -16.36 -19.22 7.84
CA ARG A 450 -17.09 -18.60 8.94
C ARG A 450 -16.78 -19.35 10.24
N PHE A 451 -16.06 -18.69 11.14
CA PHE A 451 -15.64 -19.25 12.43
C PHE A 451 -16.49 -18.69 13.59
N PRO A 452 -16.73 -19.47 14.67
CA PRO A 452 -17.29 -18.94 15.91
C PRO A 452 -16.29 -18.00 16.60
N CYS A 453 -16.78 -17.02 17.37
CA CYS A 453 -15.93 -16.04 18.06
C CYS A 453 -14.92 -16.68 19.04
N GLU A 454 -15.27 -17.83 19.61
CA GLU A 454 -14.49 -18.60 20.57
C GLU A 454 -13.30 -19.36 19.93
N MET A 455 -13.20 -19.35 18.60
CA MET A 455 -12.08 -19.94 17.85
C MET A 455 -10.75 -19.33 18.31
N LYS A 456 -9.85 -20.18 18.81
CA LYS A 456 -8.45 -19.83 19.13
C LYS A 456 -7.52 -20.05 17.93
N SER A 457 -7.70 -21.15 17.21
CA SER A 457 -6.94 -21.46 15.99
C SER A 457 -7.68 -22.47 15.11
N ALA A 458 -7.48 -22.36 13.79
CA ALA A 458 -7.81 -23.39 12.81
C ALA A 458 -6.61 -23.64 11.88
N VAL A 459 -6.56 -24.83 11.28
CA VAL A 459 -5.57 -25.15 10.24
C VAL A 459 -6.31 -25.78 9.06
N LEU A 460 -6.22 -25.14 7.90
CA LEU A 460 -6.65 -25.70 6.62
C LEU A 460 -5.44 -26.42 5.99
N ASN A 461 -5.55 -27.73 5.84
CA ASN A 461 -4.57 -28.56 5.13
C ASN A 461 -5.06 -28.84 3.71
N ILE A 462 -4.23 -28.58 2.71
CA ILE A 462 -4.47 -28.90 1.30
C ILE A 462 -3.38 -29.89 0.89
N GLU A 463 -3.73 -31.16 0.74
CA GLU A 463 -2.80 -32.21 0.31
C GLU A 463 -2.61 -32.17 -1.22
N PHE A 464 -1.41 -32.51 -1.69
CA PHE A 464 -1.09 -32.55 -3.12
C PHE A 464 -0.04 -33.63 -3.44
N ASP A 465 -0.24 -34.33 -4.54
CA ASP A 465 0.78 -35.14 -5.20
C ASP A 465 1.62 -34.23 -6.14
N LYS A 466 2.92 -34.51 -6.28
CA LYS A 466 3.82 -33.79 -7.20
C LYS A 466 3.93 -34.56 -8.52
N GLY A 467 3.58 -33.89 -9.63
CA GLY A 467 3.86 -34.42 -10.96
C GLY A 467 5.36 -34.39 -11.29
N PHE A 468 5.81 -35.35 -12.11
CA PHE A 468 7.13 -35.28 -12.73
C PHE A 468 7.09 -34.28 -13.89
N LEU A 469 7.95 -33.27 -13.85
CA LEU A 469 8.18 -32.38 -15.00
C LEU A 469 9.15 -33.01 -16.01
N HIS A 470 8.96 -32.66 -17.28
CA HIS A 470 9.92 -32.95 -18.34
C HIS A 470 11.17 -32.07 -18.23
N ILE A 471 12.27 -32.47 -18.87
CA ILE A 471 13.61 -31.92 -18.62
C ILE A 471 13.76 -30.43 -19.00
N ASP A 472 12.93 -29.95 -19.92
CA ASP A 472 12.86 -28.56 -20.42
C ASP A 472 11.84 -27.68 -19.66
N GLU A 473 11.07 -28.27 -18.74
CA GLU A 473 10.10 -27.56 -17.89
C GLU A 473 10.69 -27.12 -16.54
N TYR A 474 11.90 -27.59 -16.19
CA TYR A 474 12.59 -27.13 -14.98
C TYR A 474 13.09 -25.69 -15.14
N PRO A 475 13.01 -24.85 -14.09
CA PRO A 475 13.69 -23.57 -14.07
C PRO A 475 15.21 -23.75 -14.20
N PRO A 476 15.97 -22.72 -14.62
CA PRO A 476 17.43 -22.81 -14.82
C PRO A 476 18.25 -23.30 -13.61
N ASP A 477 17.69 -23.19 -12.39
CA ASP A 477 18.13 -23.97 -11.23
C ASP A 477 17.03 -24.97 -10.82
N ALA A 478 17.14 -26.20 -11.33
CA ALA A 478 16.19 -27.28 -11.05
C ALA A 478 16.13 -27.67 -9.56
N ASN A 479 17.15 -27.34 -8.75
CA ASN A 479 17.18 -27.63 -7.31
C ASN A 479 16.28 -26.69 -6.51
N GLN A 480 15.95 -25.52 -7.07
CA GLN A 480 15.24 -24.46 -6.36
C GLN A 480 13.74 -24.78 -6.18
N GLY A 481 13.11 -25.43 -7.16
CA GLY A 481 11.66 -25.68 -7.17
C GLY A 481 10.84 -24.46 -7.60
N PHE A 482 9.54 -24.49 -7.29
CA PHE A 482 8.52 -23.55 -7.81
C PHE A 482 7.89 -22.72 -6.68
N ASP A 483 7.73 -21.42 -6.91
CA ASP A 483 7.13 -20.49 -5.95
C ASP A 483 5.60 -20.40 -6.12
N ILE A 484 4.85 -20.75 -5.08
CA ILE A 484 3.41 -20.47 -5.00
C ILE A 484 3.23 -19.09 -4.34
N PRO A 485 2.54 -18.13 -4.98
CA PRO A 485 2.33 -16.79 -4.44
C PRO A 485 1.55 -16.79 -3.13
N SER A 486 1.71 -15.71 -2.36
CA SER A 486 0.92 -15.40 -1.16
C SER A 486 -0.58 -15.53 -1.41
N ALA A 487 -1.28 -16.29 -0.58
CA ALA A 487 -2.74 -16.23 -0.54
C ALA A 487 -3.20 -14.94 0.14
N ILE A 488 -4.17 -14.26 -0.47
CA ILE A 488 -4.88 -13.09 0.06
C ILE A 488 -5.95 -13.56 1.06
N ILE A 489 -6.01 -12.93 2.22
CA ILE A 489 -7.07 -13.13 3.21
C ILE A 489 -7.74 -11.79 3.48
N SER A 490 -9.06 -11.75 3.29
CA SER A 490 -9.92 -10.57 3.51
C SER A 490 -10.87 -10.83 4.67
N PHE A 491 -11.08 -9.81 5.50
CA PHE A 491 -12.02 -9.82 6.61
C PHE A 491 -13.16 -8.82 6.27
N PRO A 492 -14.16 -9.21 5.45
CA PRO A 492 -15.12 -8.28 4.86
C PRO A 492 -15.98 -7.56 5.91
N ASP A 493 -16.29 -8.21 7.03
CA ASP A 493 -17.08 -7.66 8.14
C ASP A 493 -16.27 -6.71 9.06
N PHE A 494 -14.96 -6.56 8.82
CA PHE A 494 -14.05 -5.75 9.64
C PHE A 494 -13.47 -4.62 8.79
N HIS A 495 -13.78 -3.38 9.17
CA HIS A 495 -13.32 -2.20 8.45
C HIS A 495 -12.27 -1.42 9.26
N ALA A 496 -11.13 -1.15 8.64
CA ALA A 496 -10.17 -0.18 9.13
C ALA A 496 -10.58 1.23 8.68
N ALA A 497 -10.74 2.13 9.64
CA ALA A 497 -10.93 3.58 9.46
C ALA A 497 -10.63 4.30 10.78
N LEU A 498 -10.11 5.53 10.72
CA LEU A 498 -9.98 6.47 11.83
C LEU A 498 -11.10 7.50 11.78
N GLN A 499 -11.55 8.00 12.94
CA GLN A 499 -12.66 8.97 12.99
C GLN A 499 -12.22 10.32 13.55
N PHE A 500 -11.87 11.26 12.67
CA PHE A 500 -11.55 12.65 13.02
C PHE A 500 -12.78 13.57 12.97
N PRO A 501 -12.83 14.67 13.74
CA PRO A 501 -13.92 15.65 13.67
C PRO A 501 -14.10 16.26 12.27
N ASN A 502 -15.36 16.43 11.86
CA ASN A 502 -15.78 16.68 10.46
C ASN A 502 -15.20 17.93 9.74
N ASN A 503 -14.49 18.82 10.43
CA ASN A 503 -13.94 20.05 9.84
C ASN A 503 -12.68 19.85 8.98
N SER A 504 -12.20 18.61 8.81
CA SER A 504 -10.94 18.27 8.14
C SER A 504 -11.09 17.65 6.73
N ILE A 505 -12.31 17.28 6.33
CA ILE A 505 -12.60 16.25 5.30
C ILE A 505 -12.21 16.64 3.86
N SER A 506 -11.97 17.93 3.54
CA SER A 506 -11.96 18.43 2.15
C SER A 506 -10.60 18.85 1.55
N ILE A 507 -9.47 18.62 2.22
CA ILE A 507 -8.16 19.21 1.80
C ILE A 507 -7.03 18.18 1.59
N SER A 508 -7.07 17.02 2.25
CA SER A 508 -5.95 16.06 2.27
C SER A 508 -6.37 14.66 1.81
N PRO A 509 -5.77 14.11 0.74
CA PRO A 509 -5.97 12.73 0.32
C PRO A 509 -5.72 11.70 1.42
N ILE A 510 -4.63 11.80 2.18
CA ILE A 510 -4.30 10.81 3.21
C ILE A 510 -5.24 10.88 4.42
N LEU A 511 -5.78 12.06 4.77
CA LEU A 511 -6.87 12.14 5.75
C LEU A 511 -8.12 11.42 5.23
N SER A 512 -8.51 11.63 3.97
CA SER A 512 -9.63 10.91 3.34
C SER A 512 -9.41 9.40 3.35
N LYS A 513 -8.23 8.90 2.97
CA LYS A 513 -7.86 7.47 3.02
C LYS A 513 -7.84 6.91 4.43
N LEU A 514 -7.45 7.70 5.43
CA LEU A 514 -7.53 7.29 6.84
C LEU A 514 -8.96 7.24 7.36
N GLN A 515 -9.90 8.03 6.81
CA GLN A 515 -11.32 8.01 7.18
C GLN A 515 -12.16 7.02 6.34
N GLU A 516 -11.64 6.57 5.18
CA GLU A 516 -12.29 5.61 4.29
C GLU A 516 -12.41 4.22 4.96
N LYS A 517 -13.65 3.70 5.04
CA LYS A 517 -13.92 2.35 5.55
C LYS A 517 -13.47 1.30 4.53
N SER A 518 -12.27 0.79 4.72
CA SER A 518 -11.70 -0.28 3.88
C SER A 518 -11.71 -1.62 4.61
N PRO A 519 -12.02 -2.75 3.94
CA PRO A 519 -11.96 -4.07 4.57
C PRO A 519 -10.51 -4.41 4.95
N VAL A 520 -10.32 -5.06 6.09
CA VAL A 520 -8.99 -5.51 6.52
C VAL A 520 -8.50 -6.62 5.59
N LEU A 521 -7.28 -6.47 5.08
CA LEU A 521 -6.62 -7.40 4.16
C LEU A 521 -5.27 -7.86 4.75
N SER A 522 -4.89 -9.10 4.46
CA SER A 522 -3.59 -9.65 4.84
C SER A 522 -3.05 -10.64 3.82
N TYR A 523 -1.72 -10.71 3.69
CA TYR A 523 -1.02 -11.61 2.79
C TYR A 523 -0.26 -12.68 3.58
N THR A 524 -0.43 -13.94 3.19
CA THR A 524 0.34 -15.08 3.72
C THR A 524 1.70 -15.22 3.06
N GLU A 525 2.50 -16.19 3.49
CA GLU A 525 3.78 -16.57 2.92
C GLU A 525 3.68 -16.98 1.44
N VAL A 526 4.67 -16.55 0.66
CA VAL A 526 5.10 -17.21 -0.58
C VAL A 526 5.72 -18.55 -0.17
N LEU A 527 5.39 -19.63 -0.87
CA LEU A 527 5.91 -20.98 -0.60
C LEU A 527 6.81 -21.46 -1.73
N LEU A 528 8.03 -21.89 -1.42
CA LEU A 528 8.90 -22.56 -2.37
C LEU A 528 8.69 -24.08 -2.29
N VAL A 529 8.02 -24.67 -3.29
CA VAL A 529 7.79 -26.12 -3.39
C VAL A 529 8.99 -26.78 -4.07
N PRO A 530 9.80 -27.59 -3.37
CA PRO A 530 10.87 -28.35 -4.00
C PRO A 530 10.28 -29.49 -4.85
N LEU A 531 10.76 -29.62 -6.08
CA LEU A 531 10.43 -30.72 -6.98
C LEU A 531 11.53 -31.78 -6.98
N THR A 532 11.24 -32.92 -7.62
CA THR A 532 12.24 -33.90 -8.02
C THR A 532 13.25 -33.27 -8.97
N THR A 533 14.52 -33.17 -8.59
CA THR A 533 15.59 -32.90 -9.55
C THR A 533 15.68 -34.07 -10.53
N PRO A 534 15.67 -33.85 -11.86
CA PRO A 534 15.77 -34.93 -12.84
C PRO A 534 17.18 -35.54 -12.83
N ASP A 535 17.31 -36.82 -13.17
CA ASP A 535 18.62 -37.48 -13.20
C ASP A 535 19.40 -37.10 -14.46
N PHE A 536 20.27 -36.10 -14.33
CA PHE A 536 21.16 -35.64 -15.40
C PHE A 536 22.25 -36.66 -15.80
N SER A 537 22.44 -37.77 -15.07
CA SER A 537 23.51 -38.76 -15.36
C SER A 537 23.31 -39.53 -16.68
N GLU A 538 22.06 -39.63 -17.17
CA GLU A 538 21.72 -40.18 -18.49
C GLU A 538 22.09 -39.21 -19.63
N LEU A 539 22.01 -37.89 -19.40
CA LEU A 539 22.36 -36.87 -20.40
C LEU A 539 23.86 -36.81 -20.67
N GLN A 540 24.69 -37.09 -19.65
CA GLN A 540 26.13 -37.22 -19.82
C GLN A 540 26.46 -38.32 -20.85
N ARG A 541 25.83 -39.50 -20.72
CA ARG A 541 26.03 -40.67 -21.59
C ARG A 541 25.54 -40.51 -23.04
N ARG A 542 24.80 -39.43 -23.37
CA ARG A 542 24.36 -39.12 -24.74
C ARG A 542 25.26 -38.12 -25.49
N LYS A 543 26.39 -37.69 -24.90
CA LYS A 543 27.39 -36.85 -25.59
C LYS A 543 28.61 -37.63 -26.11
N ASP A 544 28.71 -38.91 -25.76
CA ASP A 544 29.82 -39.80 -26.10
C ASP A 544 29.47 -40.80 -27.23
N PHE A 545 28.46 -40.49 -28.05
CA PHE A 545 27.95 -41.29 -29.18
C PHE A 545 27.63 -40.41 -30.41
#